data_AF-A0A3Q1EZM4-F1
#
_entry.id   AF-A0A3Q1EZM4-F1
#
_cell.length_a   1.000
_cell.length_b   1.000
_cell.length_c   1.000
_cell.angle_alpha   90.00
_cell.angle_beta   90.00
_cell.angle_gamma   90.00
#
_symmetry.space_group_name_H-M   'P 1'
#
loop_
_entity.id
_entity.type
_entity.pdbx_description
1 polymer ?
#
loop_
_entity_poly.entity_id
_entity_poly.type
_entity_poly.pdbx_seq_one_letter_code
_entity_poly.pdbx_strand_id
1 'polypeptide(L)'
;MSFSSCVLTGQGAIQACNRLADLQEFKLSQTVKVNPDRPQQQARFVTLEARKTLLVPTPRLRTGLFNKITPPQGASKEQLRMCSSSQGVKDFSVPVGLDAKVKVDLVVVGSVAVSEKGFRIGKGEGYADMEYGMMASMGAVDESTVVVSVVHDCQVVDIPEELMGSHDLTVDYILTPTRVIKTNCQLPKPQGIIWTKLDAEKLEKIPILRKLRALEEQAGKDVTLGAAPVAAEPVLQTSQPKKQTRRRPRQSTEQDAEGESRQEKRVEAEQKAKQRPARVRKESRGEGRGGNEGETTKTVKGKSRGKEQGPEEGESEAGSQRKLPPSVTTVYLGGIPAGLRVSELKSALREREAAPLRLTWQGAQHRAFLDYSDPQAADQALEALQGLCLNDHSLQAELAKSQRGSKRSGQSSRRPRPSAAPKSKTAPPDTKSTTEKTEQ
;
A
#
# COMPACT_ATOMS: atom_id res chain seq x y z
N MET A 1 -18.54 -16.42 6.55
CA MET A 1 -18.56 -14.95 6.35
C MET A 1 -17.49 -14.59 5.31
N SER A 2 -17.56 -13.44 4.64
CA SER A 2 -16.47 -12.98 3.76
C SER A 2 -15.43 -12.21 4.57
N PHE A 3 -14.20 -12.73 4.66
CA PHE A 3 -13.10 -12.06 5.38
C PHE A 3 -12.68 -10.71 4.76
N SER A 4 -13.18 -10.36 3.57
CA SER A 4 -12.91 -9.07 2.91
C SER A 4 -13.35 -7.86 3.75
N SER A 5 -14.40 -7.99 4.56
CA SER A 5 -14.83 -6.94 5.52
C SER A 5 -14.08 -6.96 6.86
N CYS A 6 -13.35 -8.05 7.17
CA CYS A 6 -12.64 -8.24 8.43
C CYS A 6 -11.16 -7.80 8.40
N VAL A 7 -10.73 -7.05 7.37
CA VAL A 7 -9.32 -6.61 7.25
C VAL A 7 -9.01 -5.50 8.25
N LEU A 8 -8.27 -5.85 9.31
CA LEU A 8 -7.76 -4.93 10.34
C LEU A 8 -7.11 -3.68 9.71
N THR A 9 -7.81 -2.54 9.78
CA THR A 9 -7.39 -1.27 9.16
C THR A 9 -7.77 -0.08 10.04
N GLY A 10 -7.13 1.07 9.80
CA GLY A 10 -7.45 2.32 10.51
C GLY A 10 -7.25 2.23 12.02
N GLN A 11 -8.21 2.73 12.79
CA GLN A 11 -8.12 2.84 14.24
C GLN A 11 -7.98 1.48 14.95
N GLY A 12 -8.69 0.44 14.48
CA GLY A 12 -8.58 -0.91 15.05
C GLY A 12 -7.17 -1.47 14.92
N ALA A 13 -6.50 -1.23 13.78
CA ALA A 13 -5.10 -1.63 13.58
C ALA A 13 -4.16 -0.93 14.58
N ILE A 14 -4.39 0.36 14.85
CA ILE A 14 -3.62 1.12 15.83
C ILE A 14 -3.85 0.58 17.25
N GLN A 15 -5.11 0.34 17.64
CA GLN A 15 -5.47 -0.21 18.96
C GLN A 15 -4.84 -1.59 19.20
N ALA A 16 -5.00 -2.52 18.25
CA ALA A 16 -4.43 -3.87 18.35
C ALA A 16 -2.89 -3.86 18.38
N CYS A 17 -2.25 -3.01 17.56
CA CYS A 17 -0.79 -2.86 17.59
C CYS A 17 -0.27 -2.22 18.88
N ASN A 18 -1.01 -1.30 19.50
CA ASN A 18 -0.56 -0.64 20.74
C ASN A 18 -0.42 -1.62 21.91
N ARG A 19 -1.28 -2.66 21.97
CA ARG A 19 -1.19 -3.74 22.98
C ARG A 19 0.14 -4.49 22.96
N LEU A 20 0.90 -4.41 21.88
CA LEU A 20 2.26 -4.94 21.82
C LEU A 20 3.15 -4.31 22.90
N ALA A 21 2.99 -3.02 23.19
CA ALA A 21 3.74 -2.33 24.24
C ALA A 21 3.44 -2.85 25.66
N ASP A 22 2.27 -3.46 25.86
CA ASP A 22 1.81 -3.95 27.16
C ASP A 22 2.32 -5.38 27.47
N LEU A 23 2.63 -6.19 26.44
CA LEU A 23 3.15 -7.55 26.60
C LEU A 23 4.49 -7.57 27.34
N GLN A 24 4.66 -8.51 28.27
CA GLN A 24 5.92 -8.66 29.03
C GLN A 24 7.04 -9.19 28.14
N GLU A 25 6.70 -10.08 27.21
CA GLU A 25 7.56 -10.62 26.17
C GLU A 25 8.14 -9.52 25.28
N PHE A 26 7.30 -8.55 24.87
CA PHE A 26 7.77 -7.39 24.12
C PHE A 26 8.62 -6.46 25.00
N LYS A 27 8.25 -6.21 26.25
CA LYS A 27 9.06 -5.40 27.19
C LYS A 27 10.48 -5.97 27.33
N LEU A 28 10.61 -7.29 27.46
CA LEU A 28 11.90 -8.00 27.57
C LEU A 28 12.71 -8.05 26.27
N SER A 29 12.05 -8.24 25.10
CA SER A 29 12.73 -8.35 23.79
C SER A 29 13.65 -7.17 23.44
N GLN A 30 14.74 -7.42 22.73
CA GLN A 30 15.66 -6.39 22.21
C GLN A 30 15.63 -6.30 20.69
N THR A 31 15.43 -7.43 20.01
CA THR A 31 15.27 -7.53 18.55
C THR A 31 13.86 -8.02 18.21
N VAL A 32 13.11 -7.20 17.49
CA VAL A 32 11.73 -7.48 17.07
C VAL A 32 11.63 -7.42 15.55
N LYS A 33 11.05 -8.46 14.94
CA LYS A 33 10.83 -8.55 13.50
C LYS A 33 9.34 -8.35 13.17
N VAL A 34 9.02 -7.50 12.21
CA VAL A 34 7.62 -7.11 11.87
C VAL A 34 7.45 -7.03 10.35
N ASN A 35 6.34 -7.53 9.79
CA ASN A 35 6.12 -7.46 8.32
C ASN A 35 6.04 -6.01 7.81
N PRO A 36 6.35 -5.74 6.52
CA PRO A 36 6.21 -4.43 5.89
C PRO A 36 4.76 -4.00 5.64
N ASP A 37 3.78 -4.90 5.78
CA ASP A 37 2.34 -4.66 5.57
C ASP A 37 1.81 -3.40 6.30
N ARG A 38 0.88 -2.67 5.66
CA ARG A 38 0.34 -1.40 6.20
C ARG A 38 -0.36 -1.54 7.57
N PRO A 39 -1.18 -2.57 7.86
CA PRO A 39 -1.77 -2.75 9.19
C PRO A 39 -0.75 -2.82 10.33
N GLN A 40 0.46 -3.32 10.07
CA GLN A 40 1.52 -3.45 11.07
C GLN A 40 2.45 -2.22 11.18
N GLN A 41 2.16 -1.12 10.48
CA GLN A 41 2.95 0.12 10.61
C GLN A 41 2.97 0.63 12.06
N GLN A 42 1.87 0.49 12.80
CA GLN A 42 1.85 0.91 14.21
C GLN A 42 2.70 -0.02 15.09
N ALA A 43 2.75 -1.34 14.84
CA ALA A 43 3.66 -2.25 15.55
C ALA A 43 5.15 -1.93 15.26
N ARG A 44 5.48 -1.57 14.02
CA ARG A 44 6.81 -1.05 13.64
C ARG A 44 7.13 0.25 14.39
N PHE A 45 6.19 1.20 14.45
CA PHE A 45 6.36 2.44 15.22
C PHE A 45 6.57 2.17 16.72
N VAL A 46 5.74 1.32 17.35
CA VAL A 46 5.85 0.95 18.77
C VAL A 46 7.20 0.31 19.09
N THR A 47 7.72 -0.54 18.18
CA THR A 47 9.07 -1.13 18.30
C THR A 47 10.16 -0.06 18.34
N LEU A 48 10.10 0.92 17.43
CA LEU A 48 11.07 2.01 17.36
C LEU A 48 10.93 3.00 18.53
N GLU A 49 9.71 3.31 18.96
CA GLU A 49 9.43 4.18 20.11
C GLU A 49 9.95 3.55 21.41
N ALA A 50 9.85 2.23 21.55
CA ALA A 50 10.46 1.45 22.63
C ALA A 50 12.00 1.27 22.49
N ARG A 51 12.64 1.90 21.48
CA ARG A 51 14.08 1.85 21.18
C ARG A 51 14.66 0.45 20.91
N LYS A 52 13.82 -0.50 20.48
CA LYS A 52 14.22 -1.87 20.14
C LYS A 52 14.76 -1.97 18.71
N THR A 53 15.60 -2.95 18.44
CA THR A 53 16.06 -3.23 17.07
C THR A 53 14.90 -3.76 16.24
N LEU A 54 14.45 -2.98 15.25
CA LEU A 54 13.40 -3.37 14.31
C LEU A 54 14.01 -4.00 13.06
N LEU A 55 13.61 -5.23 12.76
CA LEU A 55 13.84 -5.91 11.48
C LEU A 55 12.55 -5.93 10.65
N VAL A 56 12.66 -5.64 9.36
CA VAL A 56 11.55 -5.71 8.41
C VAL A 56 11.94 -6.61 7.22
N PRO A 57 11.18 -7.67 6.90
CA PRO A 57 11.46 -8.55 5.75
C PRO A 57 11.51 -7.81 4.41
N THR A 58 12.38 -8.26 3.51
CA THR A 58 12.35 -7.76 2.12
C THR A 58 11.12 -8.28 1.38
N PRO A 59 10.42 -7.46 0.57
CA PRO A 59 9.21 -7.92 -0.13
C PRO A 59 9.46 -9.16 -1.00
N ARG A 60 8.72 -10.24 -0.72
CA ARG A 60 8.83 -11.55 -1.39
C ARG A 60 10.21 -12.22 -1.25
N LEU A 61 11.02 -11.84 -0.25
CA LEU A 61 12.35 -12.41 0.03
C LEU A 61 13.33 -12.34 -1.18
N ARG A 62 13.22 -11.29 -2.01
CA ARG A 62 13.97 -11.19 -3.27
C ARG A 62 15.37 -10.59 -3.15
N THR A 63 15.62 -9.73 -2.17
CA THR A 63 16.79 -8.83 -2.15
C THR A 63 17.46 -8.78 -0.78
N GLY A 64 17.77 -9.95 -0.20
CA GLY A 64 18.22 -10.09 1.19
C GLY A 64 17.09 -10.54 2.12
N LEU A 65 17.42 -10.83 3.38
CA LEU A 65 16.46 -11.39 4.34
C LEU A 65 15.68 -10.29 5.05
N PHE A 66 16.38 -9.39 5.73
CA PHE A 66 15.78 -8.24 6.44
C PHE A 66 16.44 -6.92 6.07
N ASN A 67 15.69 -5.85 6.29
CA ASN A 67 16.18 -4.50 6.47
C ASN A 67 16.14 -4.20 7.98
N LYS A 68 17.30 -3.92 8.60
CA LYS A 68 17.38 -3.38 9.96
C LYS A 68 17.15 -1.88 9.90
N ILE A 69 16.13 -1.39 10.60
CA ILE A 69 15.76 0.03 10.57
C ILE A 69 16.75 0.83 11.43
N THR A 70 17.23 1.95 10.89
CA THR A 70 18.21 2.85 11.50
C THR A 70 17.67 4.27 11.52
N PRO A 71 16.84 4.65 12.51
CA PRO A 71 16.36 6.01 12.65
C PRO A 71 17.51 7.00 12.89
N PRO A 72 17.35 8.29 12.52
CA PRO A 72 18.31 9.33 12.86
C PRO A 72 18.62 9.40 14.36
N GLN A 73 19.85 9.78 14.72
CA GLN A 73 20.23 9.97 16.11
C GLN A 73 19.36 11.05 16.76
N GLY A 74 18.72 10.73 17.89
CA GLY A 74 17.78 11.64 18.56
C GLY A 74 16.41 11.80 17.89
N ALA A 75 16.04 10.91 16.96
CA ALA A 75 14.79 11.00 16.19
C ALA A 75 13.54 11.26 17.04
N SER A 76 12.74 12.25 16.62
CA SER A 76 11.45 12.59 17.20
C SER A 76 10.40 11.50 16.94
N LYS A 77 9.29 11.51 17.70
CA LYS A 77 8.16 10.57 17.46
C LYS A 77 7.62 10.65 16.03
N GLU A 78 7.70 11.81 15.37
CA GLU A 78 7.29 11.95 13.97
C GLU A 78 8.30 11.31 13.01
N GLN A 79 9.60 11.48 13.25
CA GLN A 79 10.64 10.79 12.48
C GLN A 79 10.55 9.27 12.65
N LEU A 80 10.25 8.75 13.86
CA LEU A 80 10.00 7.32 14.07
C LEU A 80 8.75 6.83 13.32
N ARG A 81 7.68 7.64 13.20
CA ARG A 81 6.51 7.33 12.34
C ARG A 81 6.91 7.27 10.87
N MET A 82 7.78 8.16 10.41
CA MET A 82 8.32 8.12 9.04
C MET A 82 9.15 6.85 8.80
N CYS A 83 10.12 6.52 9.67
CA CYS A 83 10.92 5.29 9.59
C CYS A 83 10.06 4.01 9.61
N SER A 84 8.93 4.01 10.32
CA SER A 84 8.00 2.86 10.34
C SER A 84 7.22 2.65 9.02
N SER A 85 7.13 3.66 8.16
CA SER A 85 6.38 3.60 6.89
C SER A 85 7.09 2.73 5.85
N SER A 86 6.36 2.21 4.86
CA SER A 86 6.95 1.39 3.79
C SER A 86 7.99 2.15 2.94
N GLN A 87 7.95 3.48 2.94
CA GLN A 87 8.98 4.33 2.33
C GLN A 87 10.18 4.51 3.28
N GLY A 88 9.93 4.75 4.56
CA GLY A 88 11.00 4.83 5.57
C GLY A 88 11.78 3.52 5.78
N VAL A 89 11.19 2.37 5.47
CA VAL A 89 11.89 1.07 5.39
C VAL A 89 12.89 1.01 4.22
N LYS A 90 12.69 1.80 3.16
CA LYS A 90 13.68 1.97 2.08
C LYS A 90 14.76 2.99 2.48
N ASP A 91 14.33 4.13 3.02
CA ASP A 91 15.20 5.31 3.21
C ASP A 91 16.04 5.28 4.50
N PHE A 92 15.58 4.58 5.54
CA PHE A 92 16.20 4.55 6.87
C PHE A 92 16.49 3.12 7.32
N SER A 93 17.16 2.32 6.49
CA SER A 93 17.55 0.96 6.86
C SER A 93 18.88 0.51 6.26
N VAL A 94 19.45 -0.56 6.84
CA VAL A 94 20.58 -1.30 6.30
C VAL A 94 20.18 -2.76 6.03
N PRO A 95 20.60 -3.36 4.90
CA PRO A 95 20.26 -4.74 4.57
C PRO A 95 21.00 -5.74 5.47
N VAL A 96 20.37 -6.88 5.71
CA VAL A 96 20.84 -7.98 6.56
C VAL A 96 20.77 -9.29 5.76
N GLY A 97 21.92 -9.92 5.56
CA GLY A 97 22.08 -11.17 4.81
C GLY A 97 21.89 -12.44 5.66
N LEU A 98 21.94 -13.61 5.01
CA LEU A 98 21.89 -14.92 5.69
C LEU A 98 23.11 -15.21 6.58
N ASP A 99 24.19 -14.49 6.34
CA ASP A 99 25.48 -14.54 7.01
C ASP A 99 25.54 -13.68 8.29
N ALA A 100 24.51 -12.87 8.56
CA ALA A 100 24.45 -12.01 9.73
C ALA A 100 24.00 -12.78 10.99
N LYS A 101 24.84 -12.82 12.02
CA LYS A 101 24.51 -13.37 13.34
C LYS A 101 23.53 -12.45 14.08
N VAL A 102 22.24 -12.69 13.93
CA VAL A 102 21.15 -11.89 14.52
C VAL A 102 20.17 -12.82 15.23
N LYS A 103 20.04 -12.70 16.55
CA LYS A 103 18.95 -13.32 17.32
C LYS A 103 17.72 -12.41 17.29
N VAL A 104 16.55 -13.00 17.05
CA VAL A 104 15.24 -12.34 17.08
C VAL A 104 14.44 -12.90 18.25
N ASP A 105 13.98 -12.02 19.14
CA ASP A 105 13.30 -12.39 20.38
C ASP A 105 11.78 -12.42 20.19
N LEU A 106 11.24 -11.56 19.30
CA LEU A 106 9.82 -11.47 19.03
C LEU A 106 9.54 -11.27 17.52
N VAL A 107 8.62 -12.06 16.97
CA VAL A 107 8.15 -12.03 15.58
C VAL A 107 6.70 -11.59 15.54
N VAL A 108 6.41 -10.46 14.91
CA VAL A 108 5.05 -10.00 14.61
C VAL A 108 4.67 -10.45 13.19
N VAL A 109 3.61 -11.26 13.08
CA VAL A 109 3.16 -11.89 11.82
C VAL A 109 1.70 -11.54 11.48
N GLY A 110 1.45 -11.26 10.20
CA GLY A 110 0.11 -10.93 9.69
C GLY A 110 -0.66 -12.17 9.25
N SER A 111 -1.96 -12.24 9.58
CA SER A 111 -2.81 -13.42 9.37
C SER A 111 -4.14 -13.05 8.73
N VAL A 112 -4.75 -13.99 8.01
CA VAL A 112 -6.13 -13.90 7.49
C VAL A 112 -7.11 -14.41 8.55
N ALA A 113 -6.77 -15.50 9.23
CA ALA A 113 -7.49 -16.05 10.38
C ALA A 113 -6.51 -16.66 11.39
N VAL A 114 -6.90 -16.70 12.66
CA VAL A 114 -6.17 -17.36 13.76
C VAL A 114 -7.16 -18.05 14.71
N SER A 115 -6.75 -19.14 15.35
CA SER A 115 -7.51 -19.80 16.41
C SER A 115 -6.89 -19.51 17.77
N GLU A 116 -7.71 -19.51 18.83
CA GLU A 116 -7.23 -19.39 20.21
C GLU A 116 -6.26 -20.54 20.59
N LYS A 117 -6.30 -21.67 19.84
CA LYS A 117 -5.32 -22.77 19.89
C LYS A 117 -3.91 -22.41 19.38
N GLY A 118 -3.74 -21.24 18.75
CA GLY A 118 -2.46 -20.77 18.17
C GLY A 118 -2.24 -21.11 16.69
N PHE A 119 -3.23 -21.71 16.04
CA PHE A 119 -3.19 -22.02 14.60
C PHE A 119 -3.42 -20.75 13.75
N ARG A 120 -2.87 -20.74 12.53
CA ARG A 120 -2.80 -19.53 11.67
C ARG A 120 -3.01 -19.83 10.18
N ILE A 121 -4.03 -19.20 9.59
CA ILE A 121 -4.17 -19.12 8.13
C ILE A 121 -3.54 -17.82 7.61
N GLY A 122 -2.52 -17.96 6.75
CA GLY A 122 -1.87 -16.85 6.04
C GLY A 122 -2.61 -16.42 4.76
N LYS A 123 -1.94 -15.66 3.90
CA LYS A 123 -2.47 -15.23 2.57
C LYS A 123 -2.42 -16.32 1.49
N GLY A 124 -2.01 -17.55 1.82
CA GLY A 124 -1.86 -18.68 0.88
C GLY A 124 -0.50 -18.79 0.19
N GLU A 125 0.29 -17.72 0.05
CA GLU A 125 1.60 -17.75 -0.63
C GLU A 125 2.76 -18.38 0.19
N GLY A 126 2.55 -18.78 1.45
CA GLY A 126 3.56 -19.44 2.30
C GLY A 126 4.79 -18.61 2.72
N TYR A 127 4.93 -17.36 2.27
CA TYR A 127 6.13 -16.53 2.53
C TYR A 127 6.49 -16.36 4.01
N ALA A 128 5.52 -16.17 4.91
CA ALA A 128 5.81 -15.91 6.32
C ALA A 128 6.29 -17.16 7.08
N ASP A 129 5.78 -18.31 6.69
CA ASP A 129 6.12 -19.65 7.19
C ASP A 129 7.54 -20.02 6.76
N MET A 130 7.83 -19.81 5.48
CA MET A 130 9.15 -19.98 4.88
C MET A 130 10.18 -18.97 5.40
N GLU A 131 9.82 -17.71 5.62
CA GLU A 131 10.69 -16.72 6.28
C GLU A 131 11.09 -17.15 7.70
N TYR A 132 10.16 -17.74 8.46
CA TYR A 132 10.48 -18.29 9.78
C TYR A 132 11.37 -19.53 9.68
N GLY A 133 11.08 -20.45 8.76
CA GLY A 133 11.96 -21.59 8.49
C GLY A 133 13.38 -21.18 8.09
N MET A 134 13.54 -20.11 7.30
CA MET A 134 14.84 -19.52 6.99
C MET A 134 15.55 -18.96 8.24
N MET A 135 14.84 -18.25 9.12
CA MET A 135 15.41 -17.78 10.38
C MET A 135 15.85 -18.95 11.28
N ALA A 136 15.06 -20.02 11.35
CA ALA A 136 15.37 -21.20 12.17
C ALA A 136 16.60 -21.95 11.62
N SER A 137 16.66 -22.17 10.30
CA SER A 137 17.83 -22.73 9.61
C SER A 137 19.12 -21.92 9.84
N MET A 138 19.01 -20.62 10.13
CA MET A 138 20.13 -19.72 10.48
C MET A 138 20.44 -19.64 11.98
N GLY A 139 19.64 -20.24 12.86
CA GLY A 139 19.72 -20.04 14.32
C GLY A 139 19.33 -18.62 14.78
N ALA A 140 18.62 -17.86 13.93
CA ALA A 140 18.14 -16.51 14.25
C ALA A 140 16.87 -16.52 15.12
N VAL A 141 16.12 -17.62 15.11
CA VAL A 141 14.99 -17.91 16.01
C VAL A 141 15.12 -19.32 16.57
N ASP A 142 14.47 -19.56 17.70
CA ASP A 142 14.31 -20.86 18.34
C ASP A 142 12.97 -20.89 19.08
N GLU A 143 12.74 -21.90 19.92
CA GLU A 143 11.48 -22.07 20.66
C GLU A 143 11.14 -20.90 21.60
N SER A 144 12.16 -20.19 22.10
CA SER A 144 12.01 -19.01 22.97
C SER A 144 11.59 -17.75 22.21
N THR A 145 11.73 -17.72 20.88
CA THR A 145 11.28 -16.58 20.07
C THR A 145 9.75 -16.51 20.09
N VAL A 146 9.21 -15.40 20.59
CA VAL A 146 7.77 -15.22 20.78
C VAL A 146 7.09 -14.77 19.48
N VAL A 147 6.04 -15.46 19.07
CA VAL A 147 5.29 -15.18 17.84
C VAL A 147 3.97 -14.51 18.18
N VAL A 148 3.78 -13.28 17.71
CA VAL A 148 2.60 -12.45 17.94
C VAL A 148 1.86 -12.23 16.62
N SER A 149 0.55 -12.47 16.59
CA SER A 149 -0.29 -12.04 15.47
C SER A 149 -1.23 -10.91 15.86
N VAL A 150 -1.43 -9.96 14.96
CA VAL A 150 -2.26 -8.77 15.17
C VAL A 150 -3.38 -8.78 14.15
N VAL A 151 -4.62 -8.93 14.63
CA VAL A 151 -5.81 -9.22 13.80
C VAL A 151 -7.05 -8.46 14.32
N HIS A 152 -8.13 -8.42 13.55
CA HIS A 152 -9.44 -7.98 14.04
C HIS A 152 -10.15 -9.12 14.78
N ASP A 153 -11.06 -8.81 15.70
CA ASP A 153 -11.74 -9.81 16.55
C ASP A 153 -12.47 -10.89 15.73
N CYS A 154 -13.10 -10.52 14.60
CA CYS A 154 -13.75 -11.45 13.66
C CYS A 154 -12.78 -12.32 12.82
N GLN A 155 -11.47 -12.13 12.96
CA GLN A 155 -10.45 -13.03 12.40
C GLN A 155 -10.01 -14.10 13.41
N VAL A 156 -10.45 -14.00 14.68
CA VAL A 156 -10.32 -15.07 15.67
C VAL A 156 -11.48 -16.03 15.47
N VAL A 157 -11.18 -17.23 14.97
CA VAL A 157 -12.15 -18.27 14.59
C VAL A 157 -11.56 -19.63 14.93
N ASP A 158 -12.37 -20.67 15.14
CA ASP A 158 -11.76 -21.99 15.25
C ASP A 158 -11.18 -22.44 13.89
N ILE A 159 -10.04 -23.11 13.96
CA ILE A 159 -9.30 -23.66 12.83
C ILE A 159 -9.09 -25.15 13.16
N PRO A 160 -9.54 -26.07 12.29
CA PRO A 160 -9.27 -27.50 12.46
C PRO A 160 -7.76 -27.78 12.37
N GLU A 161 -7.26 -28.71 13.19
CA GLU A 161 -5.83 -29.00 13.32
C GLU A 161 -5.27 -29.70 12.07
N GLU A 162 -6.10 -30.46 11.36
CA GLU A 162 -5.78 -31.11 10.10
C GLU A 162 -5.45 -30.15 8.94
N LEU A 163 -5.66 -28.85 9.12
CA LEU A 163 -5.21 -27.80 8.19
C LEU A 163 -3.77 -27.33 8.45
N MET A 164 -3.16 -27.74 9.58
CA MET A 164 -1.82 -27.33 10.00
C MET A 164 -0.79 -28.38 9.58
N GLY A 165 0.20 -27.98 8.78
CA GLY A 165 1.37 -28.80 8.47
C GLY A 165 2.56 -28.47 9.36
N SER A 166 3.53 -29.38 9.43
CA SER A 166 4.83 -29.22 10.11
C SER A 166 5.71 -28.02 9.68
N HIS A 167 5.26 -27.23 8.70
CA HIS A 167 5.91 -26.02 8.22
C HIS A 167 5.18 -24.73 8.60
N ASP A 168 3.96 -24.80 9.13
CA ASP A 168 3.14 -23.63 9.38
C ASP A 168 3.50 -22.96 10.70
N LEU A 169 3.70 -21.65 10.68
CA LEU A 169 4.11 -20.88 11.84
C LEU A 169 2.94 -20.67 12.81
N THR A 170 3.00 -21.38 13.93
CA THR A 170 2.14 -21.21 15.09
C THR A 170 2.34 -19.85 15.78
N VAL A 171 1.34 -19.43 16.55
CA VAL A 171 1.26 -18.10 17.20
C VAL A 171 1.10 -18.28 18.71
N ASP A 172 1.95 -17.63 19.51
CA ASP A 172 1.90 -17.65 20.98
C ASP A 172 0.88 -16.64 21.55
N TYR A 173 0.76 -15.49 20.88
CA TYR A 173 -0.11 -14.38 21.32
C TYR A 173 -0.92 -13.78 20.16
N ILE A 174 -2.21 -13.57 20.39
CA ILE A 174 -3.11 -12.88 19.46
C ILE A 174 -3.53 -11.54 20.07
N LEU A 175 -3.29 -10.46 19.34
CA LEU A 175 -3.68 -9.09 19.71
C LEU A 175 -4.84 -8.63 18.84
N THR A 176 -5.94 -8.24 19.47
CA THR A 176 -7.13 -7.67 18.81
C THR A 176 -7.41 -6.25 19.33
N PRO A 177 -8.27 -5.46 18.68
CA PRO A 177 -8.76 -4.20 19.24
C PRO A 177 -9.32 -4.36 20.66
N THR A 178 -10.03 -5.44 20.98
CA THR A 178 -10.68 -5.62 22.30
C THR A 178 -9.83 -6.34 23.35
N ARG A 179 -9.01 -7.35 22.97
CA ARG A 179 -8.36 -8.27 23.92
C ARG A 179 -6.96 -8.72 23.50
N VAL A 180 -6.28 -9.38 24.45
CA VAL A 180 -5.05 -10.14 24.27
C VAL A 180 -5.37 -11.59 24.60
N ILE A 181 -4.92 -12.52 23.77
CA ILE A 181 -5.11 -13.97 23.97
C ILE A 181 -3.73 -14.63 23.98
N LYS A 182 -3.42 -15.38 25.04
CA LYS A 182 -2.28 -16.30 25.06
C LYS A 182 -2.78 -17.67 24.63
N THR A 183 -2.17 -18.25 23.61
CA THR A 183 -2.70 -19.44 22.94
C THR A 183 -2.27 -20.74 23.62
N ASN A 184 -1.05 -20.75 24.17
CA ASN A 184 -0.37 -21.95 24.69
C ASN A 184 -0.39 -23.10 23.65
N CYS A 185 -0.11 -22.78 22.38
CA CYS A 185 -0.10 -23.72 21.27
C CYS A 185 0.76 -24.96 21.57
N GLN A 186 0.20 -26.14 21.32
CA GLN A 186 0.88 -27.43 21.55
C GLN A 186 1.69 -27.90 20.34
N LEU A 187 1.44 -27.33 19.15
CA LEU A 187 2.22 -27.62 17.94
C LEU A 187 3.54 -26.84 17.91
N PRO A 188 4.68 -27.48 17.60
CA PRO A 188 5.99 -26.84 17.59
C PRO A 188 6.10 -25.80 16.47
N LYS A 189 6.96 -24.80 16.67
CA LYS A 189 7.33 -23.81 15.65
C LYS A 189 8.23 -24.48 14.59
N PRO A 190 8.21 -24.05 13.31
CA PRO A 190 9.06 -24.62 12.27
C PRO A 190 10.56 -24.49 12.59
N GLN A 191 11.27 -25.62 12.61
CA GLN A 191 12.68 -25.71 13.03
C GLN A 191 13.69 -25.47 11.89
N GLY A 192 13.22 -25.19 10.67
CA GLY A 192 14.06 -24.99 9.49
C GLY A 192 13.24 -25.01 8.20
N ILE A 193 13.92 -25.03 7.06
CA ILE A 193 13.30 -25.29 5.76
C ILE A 193 13.11 -26.79 5.53
N ILE A 194 11.87 -27.19 5.21
CA ILE A 194 11.55 -28.56 4.76
C ILE A 194 11.72 -28.60 3.23
N TRP A 195 12.93 -28.92 2.75
CA TRP A 195 13.28 -28.89 1.32
C TRP A 195 12.38 -29.78 0.45
N THR A 196 11.89 -30.90 0.97
CA THR A 196 10.96 -31.81 0.28
C THR A 196 9.56 -31.22 0.04
N LYS A 197 9.23 -30.06 0.63
CA LYS A 197 8.03 -29.26 0.33
C LYS A 197 8.29 -28.09 -0.65
N LEU A 198 9.54 -27.93 -1.11
CA LEU A 198 9.95 -26.92 -2.06
C LEU A 198 10.29 -27.54 -3.42
N ASP A 199 9.81 -26.90 -4.47
CA ASP A 199 10.04 -27.26 -5.87
C ASP A 199 11.01 -26.25 -6.54
N ALA A 200 11.46 -26.55 -7.75
CA ALA A 200 12.35 -25.68 -8.50
C ALA A 200 11.75 -24.29 -8.80
N GLU A 201 10.42 -24.20 -8.96
CA GLU A 201 9.71 -22.95 -9.28
C GLU A 201 9.73 -21.98 -8.07
N LYS A 202 9.58 -22.49 -6.85
CA LYS A 202 9.79 -21.71 -5.60
C LYS A 202 11.23 -21.22 -5.48
N LEU A 203 12.22 -22.04 -5.84
CA LEU A 203 13.64 -21.65 -5.85
C LEU A 203 13.99 -20.62 -6.94
N GLU A 204 13.18 -20.48 -7.98
CA GLU A 204 13.25 -19.36 -8.94
C GLU A 204 12.55 -18.11 -8.44
N LYS A 205 11.33 -18.25 -7.90
CA LYS A 205 10.54 -17.14 -7.35
C LYS A 205 11.23 -16.45 -6.17
N ILE A 206 12.06 -17.19 -5.42
CA ILE A 206 12.71 -16.77 -4.17
C ILE A 206 14.22 -17.12 -4.23
N PRO A 207 15.05 -16.30 -4.90
CA PRO A 207 16.47 -16.62 -5.16
C PRO A 207 17.31 -16.84 -3.90
N ILE A 208 16.95 -16.22 -2.78
CA ILE A 208 17.69 -16.35 -1.51
C ILE A 208 17.66 -17.79 -0.95
N LEU A 209 16.65 -18.60 -1.30
CA LEU A 209 16.63 -20.03 -0.98
C LEU A 209 17.81 -20.78 -1.61
N ARG A 210 18.30 -20.35 -2.78
CA ARG A 210 19.47 -20.98 -3.42
C ARG A 210 20.74 -20.79 -2.58
N LYS A 211 20.93 -19.61 -1.98
CA LYS A 211 22.04 -19.34 -1.05
C LYS A 211 21.88 -20.17 0.23
N LEU A 212 20.68 -20.25 0.80
CA LEU A 212 20.43 -21.07 1.99
C LEU A 212 20.68 -22.56 1.73
N ARG A 213 20.17 -23.09 0.61
CA ARG A 213 20.34 -24.49 0.20
C ARG A 213 21.81 -24.87 0.12
N ALA A 214 22.63 -24.05 -0.56
CA ALA A 214 24.07 -24.29 -0.67
C ALA A 214 24.80 -24.25 0.69
N LEU A 215 24.36 -23.39 1.63
CA LEU A 215 24.92 -23.34 2.99
C LEU A 215 24.52 -24.57 3.83
N GLU A 216 23.29 -25.07 3.68
CA GLU A 216 22.82 -26.26 4.38
C GLU A 216 23.41 -27.56 3.80
N GLU A 217 23.62 -27.62 2.48
CA GLU A 217 24.34 -28.68 1.76
C GLU A 217 25.81 -28.75 2.21
N GLN A 218 26.49 -27.59 2.31
CA GLN A 218 27.85 -27.48 2.88
C GLN A 218 27.91 -27.86 4.37
N ALA A 219 26.80 -27.74 5.10
CA ALA A 219 26.67 -28.19 6.48
C ALA A 219 26.23 -29.67 6.60
N GLY A 220 26.13 -30.41 5.49
CA GLY A 220 25.78 -31.83 5.47
C GLY A 220 24.31 -32.15 5.77
N LYS A 221 23.40 -31.17 5.66
CA LYS A 221 21.94 -31.41 5.78
C LYS A 221 21.38 -32.00 4.48
N ASP A 222 20.30 -32.77 4.60
CA ASP A 222 19.49 -33.14 3.43
C ASP A 222 18.80 -31.89 2.84
N VAL A 223 19.09 -31.63 1.58
CA VAL A 223 18.54 -30.51 0.79
C VAL A 223 17.73 -31.00 -0.41
N THR A 224 17.26 -32.25 -0.39
CA THR A 224 16.45 -32.85 -1.45
C THR A 224 15.15 -32.08 -1.66
N LEU A 225 14.92 -31.65 -2.91
CA LEU A 225 13.72 -30.91 -3.28
C LEU A 225 12.53 -31.87 -3.47
N GLY A 226 11.33 -31.35 -3.24
CA GLY A 226 10.10 -32.04 -3.62
C GLY A 226 9.96 -32.16 -5.13
N ALA A 227 9.16 -33.14 -5.58
CA ALA A 227 8.69 -33.17 -6.95
C ALA A 227 7.95 -31.86 -7.28
N ALA A 228 8.12 -31.34 -8.50
CA ALA A 228 7.31 -30.22 -8.95
C ALA A 228 5.81 -30.61 -8.87
N PRO A 229 4.93 -29.72 -8.38
CA PRO A 229 3.50 -30.01 -8.39
C PRO A 229 3.08 -30.24 -9.84
N VAL A 230 2.54 -31.43 -10.13
CA VAL A 230 1.97 -31.74 -11.45
C VAL A 230 0.95 -30.65 -11.75
N ALA A 231 1.14 -29.93 -12.85
CA ALA A 231 0.24 -28.86 -13.25
C ALA A 231 -1.16 -29.45 -13.33
N ALA A 232 -2.12 -28.87 -12.61
CA ALA A 232 -3.48 -29.41 -12.55
C ALA A 232 -4.02 -29.51 -13.97
N GLU A 233 -4.29 -30.74 -14.42
CA GLU A 233 -4.81 -31.04 -15.75
C GLU A 233 -5.96 -30.09 -16.09
N PRO A 234 -6.00 -29.51 -17.31
CA PRO A 234 -7.04 -28.59 -17.70
C PRO A 234 -8.38 -29.35 -17.72
N VAL A 235 -9.12 -29.25 -16.61
CA VAL A 235 -10.39 -29.95 -16.39
C VAL A 235 -11.29 -29.68 -17.58
N LEU A 236 -11.52 -30.73 -18.39
CA LEU A 236 -12.35 -30.62 -19.58
C LEU A 236 -13.70 -30.01 -19.20
N GLN A 237 -14.15 -29.05 -20.01
CA GLN A 237 -15.44 -28.40 -19.87
C GLN A 237 -16.57 -29.40 -20.16
N THR A 238 -16.85 -30.25 -19.17
CA THR A 238 -18.00 -31.12 -19.17
C THR A 238 -19.26 -30.26 -19.18
N SER A 239 -20.19 -30.61 -20.07
CA SER A 239 -21.26 -29.71 -20.49
C SER A 239 -22.23 -29.39 -19.36
N GLN A 240 -22.55 -28.10 -19.22
CA GLN A 240 -23.49 -27.63 -18.19
C GLN A 240 -24.87 -28.30 -18.34
N PRO A 241 -25.42 -28.93 -17.29
CA PRO A 241 -26.82 -29.33 -17.28
C PRO A 241 -27.72 -28.10 -17.41
N LYS A 242 -28.66 -28.10 -18.37
CA LYS A 242 -29.60 -27.00 -18.59
C LYS A 242 -30.38 -26.70 -17.31
N LYS A 243 -30.24 -25.48 -16.77
CA LYS A 243 -31.03 -25.01 -15.61
C LYS A 243 -32.53 -25.05 -15.94
N GLN A 244 -33.26 -26.01 -15.38
CA GLN A 244 -34.72 -25.97 -15.39
C GLN A 244 -35.22 -24.81 -14.52
N THR A 245 -36.14 -24.02 -15.06
CA THR A 245 -36.74 -22.87 -14.38
C THR A 245 -37.77 -23.35 -13.36
N ARG A 246 -37.38 -23.38 -12.08
CA ARG A 246 -38.32 -23.58 -10.95
C ARG A 246 -39.36 -22.47 -10.93
N ARG A 247 -40.58 -22.78 -11.40
CA ARG A 247 -41.76 -21.90 -11.29
C ARG A 247 -42.06 -21.64 -9.80
N ARG A 248 -42.31 -20.39 -9.43
CA ARG A 248 -42.94 -20.06 -8.15
C ARG A 248 -44.41 -20.52 -8.17
N PRO A 249 -44.97 -21.05 -7.06
CA PRO A 249 -46.41 -21.19 -6.92
C PRO A 249 -47.10 -19.83 -7.04
N ARG A 250 -48.29 -19.81 -7.66
CA ARG A 250 -49.24 -18.69 -7.55
C ARG A 250 -50.17 -18.97 -6.38
N GLN A 251 -50.43 -17.97 -5.55
CA GLN A 251 -51.66 -17.93 -4.74
C GLN A 251 -52.69 -17.08 -5.50
N SER A 252 -53.96 -17.46 -5.36
CA SER A 252 -55.13 -16.83 -5.98
C SER A 252 -55.67 -15.69 -5.12
N THR A 253 -56.41 -14.77 -5.73
CA THR A 253 -56.98 -13.58 -5.09
C THR A 253 -58.33 -13.24 -5.71
N GLU A 254 -59.38 -13.81 -5.10
CA GLU A 254 -60.81 -13.66 -5.37
C GLU A 254 -61.55 -14.21 -4.12
N GLN A 255 -62.70 -13.76 -3.58
CA GLN A 255 -63.55 -12.54 -3.65
C GLN A 255 -64.62 -12.69 -2.51
N ASP A 256 -65.24 -11.68 -1.88
CA ASP A 256 -65.03 -10.22 -1.77
C ASP A 256 -65.87 -9.64 -0.58
N ALA A 257 -65.71 -8.34 -0.27
CA ALA A 257 -66.62 -7.46 0.53
C ALA A 257 -66.82 -7.64 2.08
N GLU A 258 -67.30 -6.53 2.70
CA GLU A 258 -67.77 -6.31 4.10
C GLU A 258 -66.74 -6.47 5.26
N GLY A 259 -66.72 -5.65 6.33
CA GLY A 259 -67.45 -4.41 6.65
C GLY A 259 -67.02 -3.75 7.99
N GLU A 260 -67.16 -2.41 8.08
CA GLU A 260 -67.19 -1.54 9.29
C GLU A 260 -65.99 -1.36 10.30
N SER A 261 -65.96 -0.14 10.87
CA SER A 261 -65.50 0.26 12.23
C SER A 261 -64.00 0.53 12.57
N ARG A 262 -63.63 1.82 12.40
CA ARG A 262 -63.10 2.79 13.40
C ARG A 262 -61.97 2.46 14.43
N GLN A 263 -61.18 3.55 14.64
CA GLN A 263 -60.53 4.06 15.86
C GLN A 263 -59.06 3.69 16.21
N GLU A 264 -58.24 4.76 16.20
CA GLU A 264 -57.13 5.05 17.12
C GLU A 264 -55.83 4.20 17.02
N LYS A 265 -54.65 4.69 17.44
CA LYS A 265 -54.33 5.92 18.20
C LYS A 265 -53.04 6.58 17.70
N ARG A 266 -52.95 7.91 17.86
CA ARG A 266 -51.80 8.77 17.50
C ARG A 266 -50.97 9.06 18.75
N VAL A 267 -49.64 8.94 18.68
CA VAL A 267 -48.71 9.42 19.72
C VAL A 267 -47.55 10.15 19.05
N GLU A 268 -47.25 11.36 19.50
CA GLU A 268 -46.10 12.17 19.08
C GLU A 268 -45.06 12.24 20.20
N ALA A 269 -43.77 12.27 19.85
CA ALA A 269 -42.70 12.94 20.60
C ALA A 269 -41.36 12.79 19.84
N GLU A 270 -40.42 13.74 19.87
CA GLU A 270 -40.57 15.21 19.83
C GLU A 270 -39.26 15.80 19.25
N GLN A 271 -39.26 17.04 18.79
CA GLN A 271 -38.09 17.66 18.16
C GLN A 271 -37.17 18.33 19.21
N LYS A 272 -35.84 18.14 19.08
CA LYS A 272 -34.85 19.07 19.65
C LYS A 272 -33.76 19.42 18.65
N ALA A 273 -33.63 20.71 18.38
CA ALA A 273 -32.65 21.30 17.47
C ALA A 273 -31.61 22.14 18.24
N LYS A 274 -30.69 22.77 17.48
CA LYS A 274 -29.50 23.55 17.89
C LYS A 274 -28.26 22.69 18.20
N GLN A 275 -27.04 23.10 17.86
CA GLN A 275 -26.56 24.19 16.97
C GLN A 275 -25.13 23.84 16.52
N ARG A 276 -24.72 24.23 15.30
CA ARG A 276 -23.32 24.09 14.82
C ARG A 276 -22.69 25.48 14.66
N PRO A 277 -21.55 25.79 15.32
CA PRO A 277 -20.84 27.04 15.08
C PRO A 277 -20.12 27.03 13.73
N ALA A 278 -20.03 28.19 13.08
CA ALA A 278 -19.36 28.36 11.80
C ALA A 278 -17.83 28.40 11.94
N ARG A 279 -17.11 27.84 10.96
CA ARG A 279 -15.64 27.80 10.96
C ARG A 279 -15.08 29.05 10.28
N VAL A 280 -14.51 29.96 11.08
CA VAL A 280 -13.88 31.20 10.58
C VAL A 280 -12.72 30.90 9.64
N ARG A 281 -12.68 31.60 8.51
CA ARG A 281 -11.63 31.54 7.48
C ARG A 281 -10.59 32.62 7.77
N LYS A 282 -9.40 32.25 8.25
CA LYS A 282 -8.31 33.20 8.49
C LYS A 282 -7.47 33.38 7.23
N GLU A 283 -7.45 34.60 6.69
CA GLU A 283 -6.51 35.01 5.64
C GLU A 283 -5.18 35.47 6.25
N SER A 284 -4.11 35.47 5.45
CA SER A 284 -2.81 36.00 5.84
C SER A 284 -2.06 36.63 4.65
N ARG A 285 -2.37 37.90 4.38
CA ARG A 285 -1.32 38.90 4.08
C ARG A 285 -0.61 39.22 5.41
N GLY A 286 0.65 39.62 5.47
CA GLY A 286 1.64 39.83 4.43
C GLY A 286 2.93 40.39 5.07
N GLU A 287 3.71 41.15 4.28
CA GLU A 287 4.92 41.88 4.71
C GLU A 287 6.16 41.03 5.09
N GLY A 288 7.31 41.69 5.07
CA GLY A 288 8.61 41.11 5.42
C GLY A 288 9.74 42.13 5.34
N ARG A 289 10.85 41.80 6.01
CA ARG A 289 12.20 42.39 5.91
C ARG A 289 13.18 41.23 6.14
N GLY A 290 14.41 41.23 5.64
CA GLY A 290 15.17 42.35 5.08
C GLY A 290 16.43 42.55 5.92
N GLY A 291 17.47 41.79 5.61
CA GLY A 291 18.76 41.81 6.30
C GLY A 291 19.76 41.01 5.48
N ASN A 292 20.86 41.65 5.07
CA ASN A 292 21.88 41.08 4.20
C ASN A 292 23.24 41.58 4.69
N GLU A 293 24.02 40.66 5.24
CA GLU A 293 25.46 40.82 5.43
C GLU A 293 26.13 39.54 4.93
N GLY A 294 27.32 39.67 4.38
CA GLY A 294 28.09 38.54 3.85
C GLY A 294 29.56 38.89 3.84
N GLU A 295 30.41 37.88 4.03
CA GLU A 295 31.86 38.06 4.08
C GLU A 295 32.55 37.20 3.03
N THR A 296 33.50 37.80 2.32
CA THR A 296 34.23 37.17 1.21
C THR A 296 35.56 36.60 1.66
N THR A 297 35.87 35.37 1.26
CA THR A 297 37.26 34.90 1.16
C THR A 297 37.56 34.29 -0.21
N LYS A 298 38.73 34.67 -0.76
CA LYS A 298 39.43 34.01 -1.90
C LYS A 298 40.36 32.94 -1.27
N THR A 299 40.94 31.93 -1.94
CA THR A 299 41.12 31.62 -3.38
C THR A 299 40.89 30.09 -3.57
N VAL A 300 41.51 29.22 -4.40
CA VAL A 300 42.61 29.19 -5.40
C VAL A 300 42.09 28.48 -6.66
N LYS A 301 42.71 28.66 -7.84
CA LYS A 301 42.41 27.86 -9.05
C LYS A 301 43.13 26.49 -9.03
N GLY A 302 42.38 25.39 -9.13
CA GLY A 302 42.86 24.07 -9.54
C GLY A 302 42.19 23.63 -10.84
N LYS A 303 42.89 22.90 -11.74
CA LYS A 303 42.45 22.72 -13.13
C LYS A 303 42.16 21.26 -13.50
N SER A 304 40.97 21.03 -14.06
CA SER A 304 40.59 19.96 -15.01
C SER A 304 40.91 18.49 -14.71
N ARG A 305 39.84 17.67 -14.65
CA ARG A 305 39.60 16.59 -15.63
C ARG A 305 38.10 16.33 -15.79
N GLY A 306 37.71 15.59 -16.83
CA GLY A 306 36.35 15.57 -17.38
C GLY A 306 35.29 14.90 -16.50
N LYS A 307 34.03 15.27 -16.71
CA LYS A 307 32.84 14.65 -16.11
C LYS A 307 31.77 14.49 -17.19
N GLU A 308 31.53 13.26 -17.62
CA GLU A 308 30.39 12.95 -18.48
C GLU A 308 29.08 13.10 -17.69
N GLN A 309 28.01 13.49 -18.38
CA GLN A 309 26.68 13.69 -17.78
C GLN A 309 25.71 12.65 -18.34
N GLY A 310 25.44 11.60 -17.55
CA GLY A 310 24.21 10.84 -17.67
C GLY A 310 23.05 11.58 -16.98
N PRO A 311 21.83 11.58 -17.54
CA PRO A 311 20.69 12.29 -16.95
C PRO A 311 20.15 11.60 -15.69
N GLU A 312 19.50 12.39 -14.84
CA GLU A 312 18.77 11.91 -13.66
C GLU A 312 17.41 11.32 -14.07
N GLU A 313 17.13 10.07 -13.68
CA GLU A 313 15.77 9.50 -13.77
C GLU A 313 15.29 9.05 -12.38
N GLY A 314 14.14 9.57 -11.95
CA GLY A 314 13.51 9.22 -10.68
C GLY A 314 12.56 8.03 -10.83
N GLU A 315 13.00 6.83 -10.45
CA GLU A 315 12.21 5.61 -10.64
C GLU A 315 11.02 5.49 -9.67
N SER A 316 9.82 5.59 -10.22
CA SER A 316 8.57 5.20 -9.54
C SER A 316 8.28 3.71 -9.75
N GLU A 317 7.59 3.07 -8.80
CA GLU A 317 7.52 1.60 -8.70
C GLU A 317 7.01 0.90 -9.98
N ALA A 318 7.93 0.20 -10.67
CA ALA A 318 7.64 -0.60 -11.84
C ALA A 318 6.87 -1.89 -11.48
N GLY A 319 5.56 -1.77 -11.31
CA GLY A 319 4.66 -2.92 -11.48
C GLY A 319 4.83 -3.52 -12.88
N SER A 320 4.78 -4.85 -13.00
CA SER A 320 5.15 -5.61 -14.21
C SER A 320 4.62 -5.00 -15.50
N GLN A 321 5.52 -4.37 -16.28
CA GLN A 321 5.18 -3.77 -17.56
C GLN A 321 4.99 -4.85 -18.62
N ARG A 322 3.79 -5.42 -18.70
CA ARG A 322 3.25 -5.83 -20.00
C ARG A 322 3.32 -4.60 -20.90
N LYS A 323 4.12 -4.65 -21.98
CA LYS A 323 4.19 -3.55 -22.96
C LYS A 323 2.76 -3.27 -23.45
N LEU A 324 2.25 -2.08 -23.13
CA LEU A 324 0.92 -1.67 -23.57
C LEU A 324 0.91 -1.60 -25.10
N PRO A 325 -0.22 -1.91 -25.76
CA PRO A 325 -0.38 -1.66 -27.20
C PRO A 325 -0.07 -0.18 -27.53
N PRO A 326 0.47 0.12 -28.73
CA PRO A 326 0.87 1.49 -29.10
C PRO A 326 -0.31 2.47 -29.19
N SER A 327 -1.53 1.95 -29.25
CA SER A 327 -2.79 2.68 -29.02
C SER A 327 -3.56 1.98 -27.91
N VAL A 328 -4.02 2.74 -26.91
CA VAL A 328 -5.02 2.32 -25.93
C VAL A 328 -6.15 3.32 -25.89
N THR A 329 -7.36 2.87 -25.57
CA THR A 329 -8.52 3.76 -25.36
C THR A 329 -8.82 3.85 -23.88
N THR A 330 -8.84 5.07 -23.35
CA THR A 330 -9.02 5.32 -21.91
C THR A 330 -10.46 5.70 -21.60
N VAL A 331 -11.09 4.97 -20.69
CA VAL A 331 -12.35 5.38 -20.02
C VAL A 331 -12.01 6.16 -18.76
N TYR A 332 -12.69 7.28 -18.56
CA TYR A 332 -12.68 8.02 -17.30
C TYR A 332 -13.80 7.51 -16.39
N LEU A 333 -13.48 7.33 -15.10
CA LEU A 333 -14.47 7.16 -14.04
C LEU A 333 -14.44 8.36 -13.09
N GLY A 334 -15.58 9.04 -12.95
CA GLY A 334 -15.84 10.09 -11.97
C GLY A 334 -16.81 9.66 -10.87
N GLY A 335 -17.04 10.54 -9.90
CA GLY A 335 -17.98 10.32 -8.80
C GLY A 335 -17.48 9.39 -7.69
N ILE A 336 -16.19 9.02 -7.68
CA ILE A 336 -15.65 8.01 -6.76
C ILE A 336 -15.70 8.52 -5.30
N PRO A 337 -16.41 7.84 -4.38
CA PRO A 337 -16.53 8.27 -2.99
C PRO A 337 -15.18 8.32 -2.25
N ALA A 338 -15.04 9.27 -1.32
CA ALA A 338 -13.81 9.45 -0.52
C ALA A 338 -13.36 8.19 0.25
N GLY A 339 -14.30 7.31 0.59
CA GLY A 339 -14.03 6.05 1.31
C GLY A 339 -13.88 4.81 0.43
N LEU A 340 -14.24 4.87 -0.87
CA LEU A 340 -14.21 3.69 -1.74
C LEU A 340 -12.76 3.26 -1.97
N ARG A 341 -12.42 1.99 -1.71
CA ARG A 341 -11.07 1.47 -1.94
C ARG A 341 -10.90 1.05 -3.40
N VAL A 342 -9.69 1.20 -3.93
CA VAL A 342 -9.33 0.70 -5.27
C VAL A 342 -9.57 -0.81 -5.43
N SER A 343 -9.59 -1.58 -4.33
CA SER A 343 -9.96 -2.99 -4.31
C SER A 343 -11.45 -3.23 -4.55
N GLU A 344 -12.34 -2.38 -4.03
CA GLU A 344 -13.79 -2.46 -4.24
C GLU A 344 -14.10 -2.17 -5.72
N LEU A 345 -13.57 -1.06 -6.26
CA LEU A 345 -13.69 -0.76 -7.69
C LEU A 345 -13.14 -1.91 -8.55
N LYS A 346 -11.95 -2.43 -8.24
CA LYS A 346 -11.37 -3.55 -9.00
C LYS A 346 -12.23 -4.82 -8.97
N SER A 347 -13.02 -5.06 -7.92
CA SER A 347 -13.96 -6.19 -7.87
C SER A 347 -15.19 -5.91 -8.72
N ALA A 348 -15.82 -4.74 -8.56
CA ALA A 348 -16.95 -4.32 -9.39
C ALA A 348 -16.63 -4.34 -10.90
N LEU A 349 -15.41 -3.90 -11.30
CA LEU A 349 -14.95 -3.97 -12.69
C LEU A 349 -14.79 -5.41 -13.22
N ARG A 350 -14.53 -6.41 -12.35
CA ARG A 350 -14.50 -7.83 -12.76
C ARG A 350 -15.91 -8.44 -12.78
N GLU A 351 -16.75 -8.08 -11.82
CA GLU A 351 -18.16 -8.50 -11.74
C GLU A 351 -19.02 -7.95 -12.89
N ARG A 352 -18.55 -6.88 -13.55
CA ARG A 352 -19.12 -6.30 -14.78
C ARG A 352 -18.32 -6.66 -16.04
N GLU A 353 -17.35 -7.57 -15.96
CA GLU A 353 -16.45 -8.00 -17.05
C GLU A 353 -15.59 -6.87 -17.70
N ALA A 354 -15.78 -5.61 -17.30
CA ALA A 354 -15.11 -4.39 -17.74
C ALA A 354 -13.69 -4.19 -17.17
N ALA A 355 -12.89 -5.25 -17.00
CA ALA A 355 -11.56 -5.17 -16.39
C ALA A 355 -10.49 -4.61 -17.37
N PRO A 356 -9.85 -3.46 -17.09
CA PRO A 356 -8.90 -2.84 -18.02
C PRO A 356 -7.49 -3.45 -17.98
N LEU A 357 -6.69 -3.18 -19.02
CA LEU A 357 -5.26 -3.49 -19.06
C LEU A 357 -4.48 -2.74 -17.98
N ARG A 358 -4.86 -1.49 -17.71
CA ARG A 358 -4.28 -0.64 -16.66
C ARG A 358 -5.37 0.19 -15.98
N LEU A 359 -5.29 0.30 -14.66
CA LEU A 359 -6.16 1.15 -13.84
C LEU A 359 -5.30 2.18 -13.10
N THR A 360 -5.47 3.45 -13.45
CA THR A 360 -4.83 4.59 -12.79
C THR A 360 -5.80 5.18 -11.77
N TRP A 361 -5.54 4.96 -10.48
CA TRP A 361 -6.43 5.38 -9.39
C TRP A 361 -6.05 6.76 -8.84
N GLN A 362 -7.03 7.67 -8.75
CA GLN A 362 -6.86 9.01 -8.19
C GLN A 362 -8.01 9.33 -7.22
N GLY A 363 -8.26 8.45 -6.24
CA GLY A 363 -9.38 8.60 -5.29
C GLY A 363 -9.40 9.91 -4.49
N ALA A 364 -8.24 10.53 -4.23
CA ALA A 364 -8.15 11.87 -3.63
C ALA A 364 -8.63 13.02 -4.54
N GLN A 365 -8.91 12.71 -5.82
CA GLN A 365 -9.51 13.58 -6.82
C GLN A 365 -10.84 12.99 -7.32
N HIS A 366 -11.42 12.03 -6.58
CA HIS A 366 -12.71 11.37 -6.87
C HIS A 366 -12.83 10.75 -8.27
N ARG A 367 -11.69 10.28 -8.82
CA ARG A 367 -11.63 9.73 -10.18
C ARG A 367 -10.65 8.58 -10.39
N ALA A 368 -10.83 7.84 -11.47
CA ALA A 368 -9.89 6.87 -12.00
C ALA A 368 -9.87 6.90 -13.54
N PHE A 369 -8.85 6.28 -14.14
CA PHE A 369 -8.74 6.09 -15.58
C PHE A 369 -8.47 4.61 -15.88
N LEU A 370 -9.18 4.04 -16.85
CA LEU A 370 -9.17 2.63 -17.22
C LEU A 370 -8.72 2.51 -18.67
N ASP A 371 -7.57 1.87 -18.94
CA ASP A 371 -7.03 1.73 -20.29
C ASP A 371 -7.38 0.36 -20.90
N TYR A 372 -8.01 0.36 -22.06
CA TYR A 372 -8.39 -0.82 -22.85
C TYR A 372 -7.55 -0.90 -24.15
N SER A 373 -7.52 -2.09 -24.77
CA SER A 373 -6.70 -2.39 -25.95
C SER A 373 -7.04 -1.55 -27.19
N ASP A 374 -8.30 -1.15 -27.32
CA ASP A 374 -8.92 -0.62 -28.53
C ASP A 374 -10.23 0.10 -28.16
N PRO A 375 -10.88 0.83 -29.10
CA PRO A 375 -12.15 1.50 -28.82
C PRO A 375 -13.30 0.54 -28.49
N GLN A 376 -13.40 -0.61 -29.16
CA GLN A 376 -14.52 -1.55 -28.99
C GLN A 376 -14.56 -2.13 -27.56
N ALA A 377 -13.40 -2.47 -27.00
CA ALA A 377 -13.26 -2.91 -25.61
C ALA A 377 -13.57 -1.78 -24.60
N ALA A 378 -13.30 -0.51 -24.95
CA ALA A 378 -13.66 0.64 -24.11
C ALA A 378 -15.17 0.94 -24.17
N ASP A 379 -15.81 0.79 -25.33
CA ASP A 379 -17.26 1.00 -25.50
C ASP A 379 -18.06 -0.11 -24.79
N GLN A 380 -17.63 -1.37 -24.89
CA GLN A 380 -18.17 -2.48 -24.10
C GLN A 380 -18.04 -2.24 -22.59
N ALA A 381 -16.90 -1.71 -22.15
CA ALA A 381 -16.71 -1.33 -20.75
C ALA A 381 -17.63 -0.17 -20.33
N LEU A 382 -17.91 0.81 -21.20
CA LEU A 382 -18.83 1.90 -20.90
C LEU A 382 -20.27 1.42 -20.73
N GLU A 383 -20.75 0.53 -21.61
CA GLU A 383 -22.07 -0.10 -21.50
C GLU A 383 -22.17 -0.92 -20.19
N ALA A 384 -21.19 -1.77 -19.90
CA ALA A 384 -21.17 -2.60 -18.70
C ALA A 384 -21.04 -1.82 -17.37
N LEU A 385 -20.56 -0.57 -17.42
CA LEU A 385 -20.41 0.33 -16.27
C LEU A 385 -21.54 1.37 -16.16
N GLN A 386 -22.50 1.38 -17.10
CA GLN A 386 -23.64 2.29 -17.05
C GLN A 386 -24.50 2.00 -15.80
N GLY A 387 -24.76 3.03 -15.00
CA GLY A 387 -25.52 2.90 -13.75
C GLY A 387 -24.80 2.16 -12.61
N LEU A 388 -23.47 1.95 -12.71
CA LEU A 388 -22.69 1.31 -11.63
C LEU A 388 -22.75 2.15 -10.34
N CYS A 389 -23.50 1.67 -9.36
CA CYS A 389 -23.55 2.21 -8.01
C CYS A 389 -22.69 1.38 -7.06
N LEU A 390 -21.87 2.03 -6.23
CA LEU A 390 -21.07 1.40 -5.17
C LEU A 390 -21.26 2.15 -3.86
N ASN A 391 -21.62 1.43 -2.79
CA ASN A 391 -21.94 1.99 -1.47
C ASN A 391 -22.91 3.19 -1.57
N ASP A 392 -24.02 3.00 -2.31
CA ASP A 392 -25.08 3.99 -2.61
C ASP A 392 -24.65 5.24 -3.41
N HIS A 393 -23.44 5.26 -3.98
CA HIS A 393 -22.98 6.33 -4.86
C HIS A 393 -22.89 5.85 -6.32
N SER A 394 -23.56 6.54 -7.24
CA SER A 394 -23.43 6.29 -8.68
C SER A 394 -22.08 6.81 -9.20
N LEU A 395 -21.34 5.95 -9.90
CA LEU A 395 -20.16 6.36 -10.66
C LEU A 395 -20.56 6.92 -12.03
N GLN A 396 -19.69 7.76 -12.60
CA GLN A 396 -19.87 8.36 -13.91
C GLN A 396 -18.80 7.81 -14.86
N ALA A 397 -19.19 7.13 -15.93
CA ALA A 397 -18.28 6.56 -16.93
C ALA A 397 -18.42 7.30 -18.27
N GLU A 398 -17.31 7.82 -18.81
CA GLU A 398 -17.26 8.45 -20.14
C GLU A 398 -15.91 8.15 -20.83
N LEU A 399 -15.84 8.21 -22.17
CA LEU A 399 -14.57 8.18 -22.88
C LEU A 399 -13.71 9.38 -22.45
N ALA A 400 -12.48 9.13 -22.00
CA ALA A 400 -11.58 10.18 -21.59
C ALA A 400 -11.19 11.05 -22.79
N LYS A 401 -11.46 12.36 -22.72
CA LYS A 401 -11.11 13.34 -23.75
C LYS A 401 -9.63 13.22 -24.10
N SER A 402 -9.37 12.82 -25.35
CA SER A 402 -8.07 12.30 -25.80
C SER A 402 -6.91 13.20 -25.41
N GLN A 403 -6.00 12.71 -24.57
CA GLN A 403 -4.71 13.35 -24.32
C GLN A 403 -3.73 13.11 -25.49
N ARG A 404 -4.11 13.53 -26.70
CA ARG A 404 -3.13 13.82 -27.75
C ARG A 404 -2.21 14.90 -27.21
N GLY A 405 -0.95 14.51 -27.00
CA GLY A 405 -0.17 15.02 -25.88
C GLY A 405 0.06 16.54 -25.88
N SER A 406 0.06 17.11 -24.68
CA SER A 406 0.55 18.48 -24.42
C SER A 406 2.08 18.55 -24.51
N LYS A 407 2.64 18.15 -25.67
CA LYS A 407 3.88 18.75 -26.14
C LYS A 407 3.53 20.21 -26.46
N ARG A 408 3.96 21.13 -25.59
CA ARG A 408 3.93 22.56 -25.89
C ARG A 408 4.80 22.84 -27.12
N SER A 409 4.21 22.79 -28.30
CA SER A 409 4.73 23.52 -29.46
C SER A 409 4.74 25.00 -29.08
N GLY A 410 5.93 25.53 -28.80
CA GLY A 410 6.15 26.93 -28.44
C GLY A 410 5.96 27.86 -29.65
N GLN A 411 4.78 27.83 -30.27
CA GLN A 411 4.47 28.62 -31.45
C GLN A 411 4.26 30.08 -31.01
N SER A 412 5.38 30.79 -30.94
CA SER A 412 5.48 32.19 -30.57
C SER A 412 4.57 33.05 -31.45
N SER A 413 3.41 33.46 -30.93
CA SER A 413 2.52 34.47 -31.50
C SER A 413 3.12 35.88 -31.38
N ARG A 414 4.31 36.07 -31.94
CA ARG A 414 4.99 37.36 -32.05
C ARG A 414 4.27 38.20 -33.10
N ARG A 415 3.46 39.14 -32.61
CA ARG A 415 2.98 40.30 -33.36
C ARG A 415 4.17 40.91 -34.14
N PRO A 416 4.08 41.16 -35.46
CA PRO A 416 5.21 41.66 -36.23
C PRO A 416 5.63 43.04 -35.72
N ARG A 417 6.94 43.26 -35.56
CA ARG A 417 7.52 44.59 -35.33
C ARG A 417 7.69 45.29 -36.69
N PRO A 418 7.35 46.60 -36.79
CA PRO A 418 7.73 47.40 -37.96
C PRO A 418 9.24 47.42 -38.19
N SER A 419 9.63 47.67 -39.45
CA SER A 419 11.02 47.80 -39.90
C SER A 419 11.76 48.96 -39.23
N ALA A 420 13.03 48.74 -38.88
CA ALA A 420 13.94 49.83 -38.56
C ALA A 420 14.47 50.48 -39.86
N ALA A 421 14.43 51.81 -39.90
CA ALA A 421 15.17 52.65 -40.85
C ALA A 421 16.08 53.59 -40.05
N PRO A 422 17.27 53.98 -40.57
CA PRO A 422 18.30 54.61 -39.76
C PRO A 422 17.99 56.07 -39.41
N LYS A 423 18.53 56.55 -38.30
CA LYS A 423 18.68 57.99 -38.04
C LYS A 423 20.16 58.36 -37.93
N SER A 424 20.50 59.49 -38.55
CA SER A 424 21.83 60.06 -38.67
C SER A 424 22.36 60.66 -37.36
N LYS A 425 23.67 60.86 -37.30
CA LYS A 425 24.30 61.74 -36.31
C LYS A 425 24.07 63.21 -36.70
N THR A 426 23.61 64.03 -35.77
CA THR A 426 23.83 65.49 -35.80
C THR A 426 23.87 66.00 -34.37
N ALA A 427 24.81 66.89 -34.06
CA ALA A 427 24.94 67.48 -32.74
C ALA A 427 24.18 68.83 -32.65
N PRO A 428 23.68 69.22 -31.47
CA PRO A 428 23.21 70.59 -31.23
C PRO A 428 24.39 71.53 -30.94
N PRO A 429 24.41 72.76 -31.50
CA PRO A 429 25.35 73.82 -31.12
C PRO A 429 24.81 74.70 -29.97
N ASP A 430 25.72 75.48 -29.40
CA ASP A 430 25.59 76.30 -28.19
C ASP A 430 24.59 77.47 -28.26
N THR A 431 24.10 77.94 -27.09
CA THR A 431 24.61 79.20 -26.49
C THR A 431 23.97 79.58 -25.13
N LYS A 432 24.80 80.07 -24.20
CA LYS A 432 24.51 80.98 -23.05
C LYS A 432 23.52 80.46 -21.97
N SER A 433 23.67 80.75 -20.68
CA SER A 433 24.45 81.81 -20.01
C SER A 433 24.89 81.42 -18.60
N THR A 434 26.00 81.99 -18.12
CA THR A 434 26.31 82.24 -16.69
C THR A 434 25.45 83.43 -16.17
N THR A 435 25.36 83.80 -14.88
CA THR A 435 26.39 83.88 -13.81
C THR A 435 25.80 83.91 -12.38
N GLU A 436 26.57 83.36 -11.42
CA GLU A 436 26.83 83.84 -10.03
C GLU A 436 25.74 84.04 -8.93
N LYS A 437 26.26 83.89 -7.69
CA LYS A 437 25.81 84.38 -6.36
C LYS A 437 24.62 83.66 -5.69
N THR A 438 24.63 83.44 -4.37
CA THR A 438 25.51 83.96 -3.29
C THR A 438 25.90 82.86 -2.29
N GLU A 439 27.09 82.95 -1.68
CA GLU A 439 27.50 82.18 -0.49
C GLU A 439 26.98 82.79 0.82
N GLN A 440 26.94 81.99 1.88
CA GLN A 440 27.52 82.31 3.21
C GLN A 440 28.10 81.03 3.82
#